data_AF-A0A955NHK3-F1
#
_entry.id   AF-A0A955NHK3-F1
#
_cell.length_a   1.000
_cell.length_b   1.000
_cell.length_c   1.000
_cell.angle_alpha   90.00
_cell.angle_beta   90.00
_cell.angle_gamma   90.00
#
_symmetry.space_group_name_H-M   'P 1'
#
loop_
_entity.id
_entity.type
_entity.pdbx_description
1 polymer ?
#
loop_
_entity_poly.entity_id
_entity_poly.type
_entity_poly.pdbx_seq_one_letter_code
_entity_poly.pdbx_strand_id
1 'polypeptide(L)' 'NNYGAGGGVELPFGGVGKSGHGREKGFEALYGFSQLKTVATWHG' A
#
# COMPACT_ATOMS: atom_id res chain seq x y z
N ASN A 1 10.33 -11.29 20.06
CA ASN A 1 10.44 -9.92 20.64
C ASN A 1 11.55 -9.16 19.93
N ASN A 2 11.27 -8.58 18.78
CA ASN A 2 12.21 -7.75 18.00
C ASN A 2 11.49 -6.46 17.54
N TYR A 3 12.24 -5.41 17.19
CA TYR A 3 11.72 -4.14 16.68
C TYR A 3 12.16 -3.93 15.21
N GLY A 4 11.20 -3.85 14.28
CA GLY A 4 11.44 -3.56 12.85
C GLY A 4 11.62 -4.76 11.91
N ALA A 5 11.69 -5.99 12.43
CA ALA A 5 11.70 -7.24 11.65
C ALA A 5 12.76 -7.31 10.51
N GLY A 6 13.94 -6.72 10.71
CA GLY A 6 15.08 -6.90 9.79
C GLY A 6 14.97 -6.07 8.50
N GLY A 7 14.72 -6.71 7.36
CA GLY A 7 14.78 -6.09 6.02
C GLY A 7 13.54 -5.27 5.64
N GLY A 8 12.36 -5.70 6.08
CA GLY A 8 11.11 -4.92 6.02
C GLY A 8 10.66 -4.47 4.63
N VAL A 9 11.04 -5.17 3.56
CA VAL A 9 10.65 -4.83 2.18
C VAL A 9 9.19 -5.22 1.94
N GLU A 10 8.78 -6.36 2.47
CA GLU A 10 7.46 -6.95 2.34
C GLU A 10 6.43 -6.38 3.32
N LEU A 11 6.87 -5.67 4.36
CA LEU A 11 6.02 -5.16 5.43
C LEU A 11 5.56 -3.73 5.11
N PRO A 12 4.24 -3.47 5.01
CA PRO A 12 3.74 -2.11 4.80
C PRO A 12 4.16 -1.18 5.95
N PHE A 13 4.72 -0.03 5.59
CA PHE A 13 5.16 1.00 6.51
C PHE A 13 4.40 2.30 6.25
N GLY A 14 4.00 3.01 7.31
CA GLY A 14 3.42 4.34 7.17
C GLY A 14 2.95 4.92 8.49
N GLY A 15 2.80 6.24 8.51
CA GLY A 15 2.42 7.01 9.69
C GLY A 15 0.92 7.25 9.82
N VAL A 16 0.55 7.92 10.92
CA VAL A 16 -0.75 8.58 11.13
C VAL A 16 -0.50 9.96 11.77
N GLY A 17 -1.41 10.92 11.60
CA GLY A 17 -1.32 12.24 12.25
C GLY A 17 -0.19 13.11 11.70
N LYS A 18 0.73 13.58 12.57
CA LYS A 18 1.88 14.41 12.14
C LYS A 18 3.00 13.61 11.46
N SER A 19 2.96 12.28 11.54
CA SER A 19 3.92 11.39 10.87
C SER A 19 3.53 11.09 9.41
N GLY A 20 2.45 11.69 8.89
CA GLY A 20 1.93 11.47 7.53
C GLY A 20 0.72 10.53 7.48
N HIS A 21 0.21 10.28 6.27
CA HIS A 21 -0.91 9.38 5.98
C HIS A 21 -0.58 8.52 4.75
N GLY A 22 -1.09 7.27 4.69
CA GLY A 22 -0.80 6.31 3.61
C GLY A 22 0.16 5.19 4.04
N ARG A 23 0.46 4.27 3.11
CA ARG A 23 1.35 3.12 3.32
C ARG A 23 2.27 2.94 2.11
N GLU A 24 3.55 2.70 2.37
CA GLU A 24 4.60 2.38 1.41
C GLU A 24 5.25 1.03 1.79
N LYS A 25 6.07 0.45 0.89
CA LYS A 25 6.60 -0.93 0.99
C LYS A 25 5.49 -1.99 1.05
N GLY A 26 5.88 -3.27 0.97
CA GLY A 26 4.93 -4.37 0.84
C GLY A 26 4.02 -4.25 -0.39
N PHE A 27 3.05 -5.15 -0.50
CA PHE A 27 2.11 -5.15 -1.64
C PHE A 27 1.15 -3.94 -1.59
N GLU A 28 0.87 -3.42 -0.40
CA GLU A 28 -0.04 -2.29 -0.17
C GLU A 28 0.39 -1.01 -0.89
N ALA A 29 1.70 -0.81 -1.08
CA ALA A 29 2.22 0.33 -1.83
C ALA A 29 1.68 0.40 -3.27
N LEU A 30 1.39 -0.74 -3.90
CA LEU A 30 0.87 -0.78 -5.27
C LEU A 30 -0.49 -0.10 -5.40
N TYR A 31 -1.33 -0.14 -4.35
CA TYR A 31 -2.60 0.58 -4.35
C TYR A 31 -2.43 2.10 -4.26
N GLY A 32 -1.35 2.58 -3.64
CA GLY A 32 -0.99 4.00 -3.60
C GLY A 32 -0.38 4.52 -4.91
N PHE A 33 0.34 3.66 -5.65
CA PHE A 33 1.01 4.03 -6.91
C PHE A 33 0.20 3.70 -8.18
N SER A 34 -1.00 3.13 -8.05
CA SER A 34 -1.89 2.85 -9.18
C SER A 34 -3.24 3.56 -9.01
N GLN A 35 -3.99 3.67 -10.09
CA GLN A 35 -5.33 4.24 -10.10
C GLN A 35 -6.30 3.19 -10.66
N LEU A 36 -7.36 2.90 -9.90
CA LEU A 36 -8.37 1.93 -10.32
C LEU A 36 -9.26 2.53 -11.41
N LYS A 37 -9.40 1.81 -12.53
CA LYS A 37 -10.37 2.12 -13.59
C LYS A 37 -11.32 0.94 -13.77
N THR A 38 -12.59 1.15 -13.44
CA THR A 38 -13.64 0.16 -13.68
C THR A 38 -14.18 0.31 -15.09
N VAL A 39 -14.10 -0.76 -15.88
CA VAL A 39 -14.68 -0.84 -17.22
C VAL A 39 -15.69 -1.97 -17.22
N ALA A 40 -16.95 -1.65 -17.52
CA ALA A 40 -18.02 -2.62 -17.68
C ALA A 40 -18.50 -2.58 -19.13
N THR A 41 -18.46 -3.72 -19.81
CA THR A 41 -18.90 -3.85 -21.19
C THR A 41 -20.05 -4.83 -21.28
N TRP A 42 -21.17 -4.37 -21.84
CA TRP A 42 -22.33 -5.19 -22.17
C TRP A 42 -22.22 -5.65 -23.62
N HIS A 43 -22.37 -6.95 -23.86
CA HIS A 43 -22.09 -7.58 -25.17
C HIS A 43 -23.27 -8.33 -25.79
N GLY A 44 -24.50 -8.04 -25.33
CA GLY A 44 -25.73 -8.69 -25.81
C GLY A 44 -26.27 -9.70 -24.81
#